data_AF-A0A7X5DB04-F1
#
_entry.id   AF-A0A7X5DB04-F1
#
_cell.length_a   1.000
_cell.length_b   1.000
_cell.length_c   1.000
_cell.angle_alpha   90.00
_cell.angle_beta   90.00
_cell.angle_gamma   90.00
#
_symmetry.space_group_name_H-M   'P 1'
#
loop_
_entity.id
_entity.type
_entity.pdbx_description
1 polymer ?
#
loop_
_entity_poly.entity_id
_entity_poly.type
_entity_poly.pdbx_seq_one_letter_code
_entity_poly.pdbx_strand_id
1 'polypeptide(L)'
;MIQCDCDGQHHIEDIDRCAQLLRQNPNKFILGVRDFSDKSIPLRSRFGNNCTSFVFKAFCGLDLKDTQSGLKGIPASFLPFLMETPGERFEYASSVLLETKRQGMEILQFPIHTIYINGNETSHFNPLIDSVRIYSLILKYMMSSLSSFIIDIVLYSIFISLLRDISNGYYIIASTYLAKFFSCTYGYAINKKMVFQSKGKPAVTAIKFFLLCVAQSTCSGFVTREFVLLTQWNEVFCKIIVDTLLFFISFQIQSRWVFSYKAG
;
A
#
# COMPACT_ATOMS: atom_id res chain seq x y z
N MET A 1 -12.99 19.98 14.98
CA MET A 1 -12.36 19.29 16.13
C MET A 1 -10.86 19.42 15.99
N ILE A 2 -10.15 19.69 17.09
CA ILE A 2 -8.68 19.63 17.13
C ILE A 2 -8.30 18.42 17.95
N GLN A 3 -7.36 17.63 17.44
CA GLN A 3 -6.74 16.51 18.13
C GLN A 3 -5.26 16.86 18.34
N CYS A 4 -4.76 16.62 19.54
CA CYS A 4 -3.35 16.77 19.91
C CYS A 4 -3.00 15.72 20.96
N ASP A 5 -1.74 15.26 20.95
CA ASP A 5 -1.25 14.34 21.98
C ASP A 5 -1.12 15.06 23.33
N CYS A 6 -1.32 14.33 24.43
CA CYS A 6 -1.32 14.87 25.80
C CYS A 6 0.05 14.82 26.49
N ASP A 7 1.11 14.50 25.74
CA ASP A 7 2.47 14.31 26.25
C ASP A 7 3.28 15.62 26.36
N GLY A 8 2.66 16.76 25.99
CA GLY A 8 3.27 18.08 26.06
C GLY A 8 4.27 18.37 24.93
N GLN A 9 4.32 17.53 23.88
CA GLN A 9 5.27 17.72 22.77
C GLN A 9 4.81 18.74 21.72
N HIS A 10 3.57 19.25 21.82
CA HIS A 10 2.99 20.21 20.89
C HIS A 10 3.01 21.64 21.46
N HIS A 11 3.56 22.57 20.70
CA HIS A 11 3.49 23.99 21.04
C HIS A 11 2.05 24.50 20.90
N ILE A 12 1.62 25.34 21.86
CA ILE A 12 0.29 25.96 21.85
C ILE A 12 0.06 26.75 20.55
N GLU A 13 1.08 27.44 20.07
CA GLU A 13 1.05 28.20 18.81
C GLU A 13 0.70 27.32 17.60
N ASP A 14 1.19 26.07 17.57
CA ASP A 14 0.88 25.13 16.49
C ASP A 14 -0.58 24.63 16.59
N ILE A 15 -1.10 24.46 17.80
CA ILE A 15 -2.50 24.09 18.05
C ILE A 15 -3.44 25.22 17.60
N ASP A 16 -3.12 26.47 17.96
CA ASP A 16 -3.88 27.64 17.54
C ASP A 16 -3.85 27.82 16.02
N ARG A 17 -2.67 27.64 15.41
CA ARG A 17 -2.51 27.66 13.96
C ARG A 17 -3.34 26.55 13.29
N CYS A 18 -3.35 25.35 13.85
CA CYS A 18 -4.20 24.25 13.37
C CYS A 18 -5.69 24.63 13.39
N ALA A 19 -6.15 25.25 14.49
CA ALA A 19 -7.52 25.72 14.62
C ALA A 19 -7.87 26.82 13.62
N GLN A 20 -6.95 27.76 13.39
CA GLN A 20 -7.13 28.81 12.37
C GLN A 20 -7.22 28.22 10.96
N LEU A 21 -6.31 27.31 10.60
CA LEU A 21 -6.31 26.65 9.29
C LEU A 21 -7.59 25.84 9.07
N LEU A 22 -8.09 25.16 10.10
CA LEU A 22 -9.34 24.41 10.01
C LEU A 22 -10.55 25.35 9.80
N ARG A 23 -10.58 26.51 10.47
CA ARG A 23 -11.64 27.51 10.26
C ARG A 23 -11.60 28.09 8.84
N GLN A 24 -10.41 28.34 8.31
CA GLN A 24 -10.22 28.85 6.94
C GLN A 24 -10.54 27.79 5.87
N ASN A 25 -10.36 26.51 6.20
CA ASN A 25 -10.54 25.39 5.27
C ASN A 25 -11.50 24.34 5.86
N PRO A 26 -12.80 24.66 6.00
CA PRO A 26 -13.76 23.79 6.69
C PRO A 26 -14.06 22.47 5.97
N ASN A 27 -13.58 22.32 4.73
CA ASN A 27 -13.74 21.11 3.91
C ASN A 27 -12.44 20.32 3.74
N LYS A 28 -11.39 20.66 4.49
CA LYS A 28 -10.07 20.00 4.42
C LYS A 28 -9.72 19.37 5.76
N PHE A 29 -8.99 18.27 5.70
CA PHE A 29 -8.32 17.69 6.86
C PHE A 29 -6.99 18.41 7.06
N ILE A 30 -6.76 18.99 8.24
CA ILE A 30 -5.53 19.71 8.55
C ILE A 30 -4.58 18.77 9.30
N LEU A 31 -3.35 18.64 8.83
CA LEU A 31 -2.32 17.79 9.42
C LEU A 31 -1.07 18.61 9.74
N GLY A 32 -0.71 18.67 11.02
CA GLY A 32 0.58 19.21 11.43
C GLY A 32 1.70 18.25 11.06
N VAL A 33 2.78 18.72 10.46
CA VAL A 33 3.91 17.87 10.02
C VAL A 33 5.20 18.32 10.66
N ARG A 34 5.92 17.40 11.29
CA ARG A 34 7.21 17.69 11.91
C ARG A 34 8.28 17.87 10.83
N ASP A 35 9.26 18.72 11.10
CA ASP A 35 10.40 18.90 10.21
C ASP A 35 11.48 17.83 10.47
N PHE A 36 11.42 16.73 9.70
CA PHE A 36 12.39 15.64 9.79
C PHE A 36 13.80 15.97 9.27
N SER A 37 14.06 17.19 8.79
CA SER A 37 15.42 17.62 8.44
C SER A 37 16.29 17.89 9.67
N ASP A 38 15.66 18.22 10.81
CA ASP A 38 16.36 18.57 12.05
C ASP A 38 17.12 17.36 12.64
N LYS A 39 18.44 17.53 12.80
CA LYS A 39 19.35 16.52 13.37
C LYS A 39 19.04 16.17 14.83
N SER A 40 18.25 16.99 15.53
CA SER A 40 17.76 16.71 16.89
C SER A 40 16.84 15.48 16.95
N ILE A 41 16.24 15.09 15.81
CA ILE A 41 15.26 14.00 15.75
C ILE A 41 15.95 12.64 15.85
N PRO A 42 15.51 11.75 16.76
CA PRO A 42 16.02 10.40 16.85
C PRO A 42 15.95 9.67 15.50
N LEU A 43 17.08 9.12 15.05
CA LEU A 43 17.21 8.42 13.75
C LEU A 43 16.13 7.34 13.54
N ARG A 44 15.73 6.65 14.63
CA ARG A 44 14.67 5.63 14.61
C ARG A 44 13.30 6.21 14.22
N SER A 45 12.93 7.37 14.78
CA SER A 45 11.66 8.04 14.47
C SER A 45 11.65 8.54 13.02
N ARG A 46 12.77 9.12 12.59
CA ARG A 46 12.96 9.57 11.20
C ARG A 46 12.82 8.41 10.21
N PHE A 47 13.49 7.28 10.46
CA PHE A 47 13.42 6.11 9.59
C PHE A 47 12.00 5.53 9.54
N GLY A 48 11.35 5.37 10.70
CA GLY A 48 9.98 4.87 10.80
C GLY A 48 9.01 5.72 9.98
N ASN A 49 9.01 7.05 10.19
CA ASN A 49 8.14 7.95 9.46
C ASN A 49 8.45 7.99 7.95
N ASN A 50 9.73 7.96 7.54
CA ASN A 50 10.09 7.93 6.13
C ASN A 50 9.58 6.66 5.43
N CYS A 51 9.69 5.51 6.09
CA CYS A 51 9.13 4.26 5.59
C CYS A 51 7.61 4.34 5.47
N THR A 52 6.91 4.84 6.50
CA THR A 52 5.45 4.98 6.45
C THR A 52 5.00 5.97 5.38
N SER A 53 5.66 7.12 5.28
CA SER A 53 5.38 8.15 4.28
C SER A 53 5.60 7.63 2.86
N PHE A 54 6.69 6.89 2.63
CA PHE A 54 6.90 6.18 1.37
C PHE A 54 5.78 5.19 1.09
N VAL A 55 5.34 4.43 2.10
CA VAL A 55 4.28 3.45 1.93
C VAL A 55 2.96 4.14 1.54
N PHE A 56 2.55 5.18 2.28
CA PHE A 56 1.35 5.95 1.97
C PHE A 56 1.41 6.58 0.57
N LYS A 57 2.58 7.07 0.14
CA LYS A 57 2.76 7.66 -1.19
C LYS A 57 2.70 6.61 -2.29
N ALA A 58 3.46 5.53 -2.16
CA ALA A 58 3.61 4.51 -3.19
C ALA A 58 2.39 3.59 -3.32
N PHE A 59 1.76 3.25 -2.19
CA PHE A 59 0.70 2.24 -2.10
C PHE A 59 -0.68 2.87 -1.95
N CYS A 60 -0.78 3.96 -1.19
CA CYS A 60 -2.06 4.60 -0.88
C CYS A 60 -2.28 5.87 -1.68
N GLY A 61 -1.30 6.35 -2.45
CA GLY A 61 -1.34 7.61 -3.21
C GLY A 61 -1.64 8.84 -2.33
N LEU A 62 -1.14 8.85 -1.10
CA LEU A 62 -1.20 9.95 -0.16
C LEU A 62 0.21 10.48 0.07
N ASP A 63 0.50 11.70 -0.40
CA ASP A 63 1.81 12.32 -0.22
C ASP A 63 1.86 13.04 1.13
N LEU A 64 2.18 12.30 2.19
CA LEU A 64 2.24 12.79 3.56
C LEU A 64 3.70 12.91 4.01
N LYS A 65 4.06 14.06 4.58
CA LYS A 65 5.39 14.30 5.16
C LYS A 65 5.53 13.68 6.55
N ASP A 66 4.43 13.59 7.27
CA ASP A 66 4.38 13.01 8.61
C ASP A 66 3.08 12.23 8.82
N THR A 67 3.15 10.92 8.66
CA THR A 67 1.99 10.04 8.83
C THR A 67 1.65 9.79 10.30
N GLN A 68 2.57 10.11 11.21
CA GLN A 68 2.50 9.73 12.63
C GLN A 68 2.23 10.94 13.53
N SER A 69 1.93 12.11 12.97
CA SER A 69 1.63 13.31 13.76
C SER A 69 0.32 13.19 14.53
N GLY A 70 0.35 13.58 15.81
CA GLY A 70 -0.81 13.68 16.69
C GLY A 70 -1.65 14.93 16.47
N LEU A 71 -1.08 16.00 15.91
CA LEU A 71 -1.75 17.29 15.75
C LEU A 71 -2.57 17.34 14.45
N LYS A 72 -3.91 17.26 14.59
CA LYS A 72 -4.85 17.21 13.46
C LYS A 72 -6.03 18.15 13.69
N GLY A 73 -6.43 18.84 12.63
CA GLY A 73 -7.66 19.61 12.57
C GLY A 73 -8.66 18.89 11.67
N ILE A 74 -9.75 18.41 12.27
CA ILE A 74 -10.74 17.59 11.57
C ILE A 74 -12.07 18.34 11.50
N PRO A 75 -12.64 18.55 10.30
CA PRO A 75 -13.91 19.24 10.16
C PRO A 75 -15.05 18.41 10.74
N ALA A 76 -16.06 19.09 11.29
CA ALA A 76 -17.18 18.41 11.97
C ALA A 76 -17.96 17.48 11.02
N SER A 77 -18.01 17.84 9.73
CA SER A 77 -18.61 17.01 8.67
C SER A 77 -17.94 15.64 8.51
N PHE A 78 -16.70 15.47 8.98
CA PHE A 78 -15.96 14.22 8.88
C PHE A 78 -16.18 13.27 10.07
N LEU A 79 -16.77 13.74 11.17
CA LEU A 79 -16.97 12.96 12.39
C LEU A 79 -17.74 11.64 12.18
N PRO A 80 -18.80 11.57 11.35
CA PRO A 80 -19.49 10.29 11.10
C PRO A 80 -18.56 9.22 10.54
N PHE A 81 -17.66 9.58 9.62
CA PHE A 81 -16.71 8.64 9.02
C PHE A 81 -15.65 8.19 10.02
N LEU A 82 -15.22 9.06 10.94
CA LEU A 82 -14.30 8.68 12.02
C LEU A 82 -14.90 7.59 12.91
N MET A 83 -16.20 7.69 13.24
CA MET A 83 -16.87 6.71 14.11
C MET A 83 -16.99 5.34 13.44
N GLU A 84 -17.08 5.30 12.11
CA GLU A 84 -17.13 4.05 11.33
C GLU A 84 -15.74 3.51 10.93
N THR A 85 -14.68 4.28 11.19
CA THR A 85 -13.31 3.90 10.81
C THR A 85 -12.82 2.76 11.70
N PRO A 86 -12.44 1.60 11.13
CA PRO A 86 -11.95 0.47 11.91
C PRO A 86 -10.51 0.67 12.38
N GLY A 87 -10.17 0.05 13.51
CA GLY A 87 -8.83 0.00 14.06
C GLY A 87 -8.76 0.51 15.50
N GLU A 88 -7.66 0.22 16.16
CA GLU A 88 -7.38 0.69 17.52
C GLU A 88 -6.02 1.37 17.58
N ARG A 89 -5.83 2.28 18.54
CA ARG A 89 -4.53 2.92 18.83
C ARG A 89 -3.89 3.50 17.56
N PHE A 90 -2.67 3.08 17.23
CA PHE A 90 -1.90 3.56 16.07
C PHE A 90 -2.48 3.11 14.72
N GLU A 91 -3.17 1.97 14.67
CA GLU A 91 -3.85 1.53 13.44
C GLU A 91 -4.96 2.51 13.08
N TYR A 92 -5.73 2.95 14.07
CA TYR A 92 -6.81 3.92 13.87
C TYR A 92 -6.29 5.23 13.25
N ALA A 93 -5.16 5.76 13.72
CA ALA A 93 -4.56 6.97 13.16
C ALA A 93 -4.23 6.83 11.66
N SER A 94 -3.76 5.64 11.25
CA SER A 94 -3.49 5.34 9.84
C SER A 94 -4.78 5.14 9.03
N SER A 95 -5.75 4.43 9.60
CA SER A 95 -7.07 4.23 9.00
C SER A 95 -7.79 5.56 8.74
N VAL A 96 -7.69 6.54 9.64
CA VAL A 96 -8.27 7.87 9.46
C VAL A 96 -7.69 8.59 8.23
N LEU A 97 -6.39 8.48 7.98
CA LEU A 97 -5.76 9.07 6.79
C LEU A 97 -6.25 8.39 5.52
N LEU A 98 -6.38 7.07 5.52
CA LEU A 98 -6.95 6.31 4.40
C LEU A 98 -8.42 6.64 4.18
N GLU A 99 -9.18 6.79 5.26
CA GLU A 99 -10.58 7.20 5.21
C GLU A 99 -10.75 8.60 4.62
N THR A 100 -9.87 9.53 5.01
CA THR A 100 -9.85 10.90 4.48
C THR A 100 -9.69 10.87 2.96
N LYS A 101 -8.76 10.05 2.46
CA LYS A 101 -8.62 9.81 1.03
C LYS A 101 -9.86 9.14 0.41
N ARG A 102 -10.44 8.15 1.09
CA ARG A 102 -11.62 7.42 0.59
C ARG A 102 -12.81 8.35 0.37
N GLN A 103 -12.99 9.33 1.25
CA GLN A 103 -14.03 10.36 1.13
C GLN A 103 -13.65 11.49 0.17
N GLY A 104 -12.47 11.42 -0.48
CA GLY A 104 -12.00 12.47 -1.40
C GLY A 104 -11.66 13.79 -0.72
N MET A 105 -11.49 13.80 0.59
CA MET A 105 -11.15 15.01 1.35
C MET A 105 -9.67 15.35 1.18
N GLU A 106 -9.38 16.60 0.85
CA GLU A 106 -8.01 17.09 0.71
C GLU A 106 -7.33 17.20 2.08
N ILE A 107 -6.05 16.80 2.16
CA ILE A 107 -5.22 16.94 3.36
C ILE A 107 -4.29 18.14 3.19
N LEU A 108 -4.51 19.18 3.99
CA LEU A 108 -3.64 20.36 4.07
C LEU A 108 -2.58 20.11 5.15
N GLN A 109 -1.31 20.12 4.74
CA GLN A 109 -0.17 19.91 5.64
C GLN A 109 0.48 21.25 6.01
N PHE A 110 0.78 21.45 7.30
CA PHE A 110 1.49 22.65 7.77
C PHE A 110 2.60 22.27 8.76
N PRO A 111 3.76 22.96 8.73
CA PRO A 111 4.88 22.61 9.60
C PRO A 111 4.55 22.92 11.07
N ILE A 112 5.01 22.05 11.97
CA ILE A 112 4.89 22.20 13.43
C ILE A 112 6.27 22.09 14.09
N HIS A 113 6.43 22.77 15.23
CA HIS A 113 7.59 22.64 16.09
C HIS A 113 7.44 21.37 16.93
N THR A 114 8.55 20.67 17.17
CA THR A 114 8.54 19.44 17.98
C THR A 114 9.40 19.60 19.21
N ILE A 115 8.82 19.40 20.38
CA ILE A 115 9.57 19.35 21.64
C ILE A 115 9.86 17.87 21.94
N TYR A 116 11.09 17.42 21.74
CA TYR A 116 11.50 16.07 22.14
C TYR A 116 11.94 16.08 23.60
N ILE A 117 11.06 15.64 24.50
CA ILE A 117 11.38 15.48 25.92
C ILE A 117 12.04 14.09 26.11
N ASN A 118 13.19 14.05 26.79
CA ASN A 118 13.91 12.81 27.17
C ASN A 118 14.10 11.79 26.03
N GLY A 119 14.51 12.23 24.83
CA GLY A 119 14.89 11.30 23.75
C GLY A 119 13.80 10.34 23.28
N ASN A 120 12.52 10.65 23.56
CA ASN A 120 11.35 9.83 23.22
C ASN A 120 11.16 8.58 24.14
N GLU A 121 11.68 8.56 25.38
CA GLU A 121 11.57 7.43 26.32
C GLU A 121 10.14 7.01 26.68
N THR A 122 9.17 7.94 26.61
CA THR A 122 7.75 7.68 26.94
C THR A 122 6.90 7.24 25.75
N SER A 123 7.48 7.16 24.55
CA SER A 123 6.79 6.60 23.40
C SER A 123 6.60 5.09 23.60
N HIS A 124 5.42 4.68 24.06
CA HIS A 124 4.99 3.27 24.11
C HIS A 124 4.88 2.61 22.71
N PHE A 125 5.23 3.30 21.64
CA PHE A 125 5.29 2.77 20.29
C PHE A 125 6.40 1.71 20.18
N ASN A 126 6.01 0.45 20.04
CA ASN A 126 6.92 -0.63 19.71
C ASN A 126 7.12 -0.64 18.18
N PRO A 127 8.30 -0.24 17.68
CA PRO A 127 8.48 0.02 16.24
C PRO A 127 8.22 -1.17 15.34
N LEU A 128 8.37 -2.40 15.84
CA LEU A 128 8.13 -3.60 15.05
C LEU A 128 6.66 -4.03 15.15
N ILE A 129 6.12 -4.11 16.36
CA ILE A 129 4.76 -4.62 16.58
C ILE A 129 3.72 -3.64 16.05
N ASP A 130 3.89 -2.34 16.32
CA ASP A 130 2.94 -1.32 15.91
C ASP A 130 3.06 -1.01 14.42
N SER A 131 4.26 -1.10 13.83
CA SER A 131 4.41 -1.09 12.37
C SER A 131 3.72 -2.30 11.72
N VAL A 132 3.93 -3.51 12.23
CA VAL A 132 3.27 -4.71 11.69
C VAL A 132 1.75 -4.61 11.80
N ARG A 133 1.22 -4.01 12.86
CA ARG A 133 -0.20 -3.70 13.03
C ARG A 133 -0.73 -2.73 11.99
N ILE A 134 -0.08 -1.57 11.85
CA ILE A 134 -0.40 -0.54 10.84
C ILE A 134 -0.36 -1.12 9.42
N TYR A 135 0.67 -1.92 9.12
CA TYR A 135 0.85 -2.53 7.81
C TYR A 135 0.17 -3.89 7.69
N SER A 136 -0.54 -4.41 8.69
CA SER A 136 -0.99 -5.81 8.68
C SER A 136 -1.88 -6.12 7.48
N LEU A 137 -2.70 -5.15 7.04
CA LEU A 137 -3.52 -5.26 5.85
C LEU A 137 -2.68 -5.26 4.56
N ILE A 138 -1.71 -4.35 4.45
CA ILE A 138 -0.79 -4.25 3.30
C ILE A 138 0.11 -5.50 3.25
N LEU A 139 0.63 -5.95 4.38
CA LEU A 139 1.42 -7.16 4.54
C LEU A 139 0.60 -8.40 4.19
N LYS A 140 -0.65 -8.53 4.65
CA LYS A 140 -1.53 -9.64 4.24
C LYS A 140 -1.74 -9.65 2.73
N TYR A 141 -1.95 -8.49 2.11
CA TYR A 141 -2.07 -8.38 0.65
C TYR A 141 -0.77 -8.74 -0.07
N MET A 142 0.38 -8.24 0.40
CA MET A 142 1.70 -8.57 -0.13
C MET A 142 2.00 -10.06 0.03
N MET A 143 1.70 -10.65 1.17
CA MET A 143 1.87 -12.08 1.44
C MET A 143 0.98 -12.94 0.54
N SER A 144 -0.28 -12.55 0.33
CA SER A 144 -1.18 -13.23 -0.62
C SER A 144 -0.65 -13.12 -2.06
N SER A 145 -0.09 -11.97 -2.42
CA SER A 145 0.45 -11.74 -3.77
C SER A 145 1.75 -12.53 -3.97
N LEU A 146 2.60 -12.58 -2.94
CA LEU A 146 3.85 -13.34 -2.92
C LEU A 146 3.58 -14.86 -2.96
N SER A 147 2.60 -15.36 -2.21
CA SER A 147 2.23 -16.78 -2.26
C SER A 147 1.69 -17.17 -3.63
N SER A 148 0.87 -16.30 -4.24
CA SER A 148 0.40 -16.50 -5.62
C SER A 148 1.55 -16.51 -6.62
N PHE A 149 2.55 -15.64 -6.44
CA PHE A 149 3.75 -15.59 -7.27
C PHE A 149 4.62 -16.85 -7.15
N ILE A 150 4.79 -17.38 -5.94
CA ILE A 150 5.52 -18.64 -5.73
C ILE A 150 4.79 -19.80 -6.44
N ILE A 151 3.45 -19.86 -6.29
CA ILE A 151 2.64 -20.86 -7.00
C ILE A 151 2.80 -20.71 -8.52
N ASP A 152 2.82 -19.49 -9.03
CA ASP A 152 3.04 -19.19 -10.45
C ASP A 152 4.36 -19.78 -10.96
N ILE A 153 5.48 -19.54 -10.25
CA ILE A 153 6.80 -20.05 -10.64
C ILE A 153 6.85 -21.58 -10.55
N VAL A 154 6.30 -22.18 -9.50
CA VAL A 154 6.30 -23.63 -9.31
C VAL A 154 5.49 -24.30 -10.42
N LEU A 155 4.27 -23.82 -10.68
CA LEU A 155 3.42 -24.35 -11.74
C LEU A 155 4.04 -24.13 -13.11
N TYR A 156 4.64 -22.96 -13.36
CA TYR A 156 5.37 -22.70 -14.60
C TYR A 156 6.50 -23.71 -14.81
N SER A 157 7.28 -24.01 -13.76
CA SER A 157 8.37 -24.98 -13.83
C SER A 157 7.87 -26.39 -14.17
N ILE A 158 6.75 -26.79 -13.57
CA ILE A 158 6.09 -28.08 -13.86
C ILE A 158 5.56 -28.10 -15.30
N PHE A 159 4.90 -27.04 -15.76
CA PHE A 159 4.37 -27.01 -17.13
C PHE A 159 5.48 -26.96 -18.18
N ILE A 160 6.59 -26.27 -17.91
CA ILE A 160 7.76 -26.30 -18.79
C ILE A 160 8.29 -27.72 -18.94
N SER A 161 8.45 -28.49 -17.84
CA SER A 161 8.96 -29.86 -17.94
C SER A 161 8.02 -30.80 -18.68
N LEU A 162 6.70 -30.59 -18.58
CA LEU A 162 5.69 -31.42 -19.26
C LEU A 162 5.49 -31.06 -20.74
N LEU A 163 5.53 -29.77 -21.08
CA LEU A 163 5.17 -29.28 -22.42
C LEU A 163 6.35 -29.09 -23.36
N ARG A 164 7.59 -29.09 -22.83
CA ARG A 164 8.82 -28.91 -23.63
C ARG A 164 8.91 -29.90 -24.79
N ASP A 165 8.52 -31.16 -24.56
CA ASP A 165 8.62 -32.22 -25.57
C ASP A 165 7.36 -32.34 -26.46
N ILE A 166 6.27 -31.67 -26.08
CA ILE A 166 4.96 -31.76 -26.77
C ILE A 166 4.76 -30.60 -27.75
N SER A 167 5.31 -29.42 -27.45
CA SER A 167 5.03 -28.17 -28.17
C SER A 167 6.30 -27.49 -28.67
N ASN A 168 6.52 -27.55 -29.99
CA ASN A 168 7.65 -26.88 -30.63
C ASN A 168 7.46 -25.35 -30.63
N GLY A 169 8.27 -24.65 -29.85
CA GLY A 169 8.41 -23.18 -29.86
C GLY A 169 7.36 -22.39 -29.06
N TYR A 170 6.21 -22.98 -28.72
CA TYR A 170 5.13 -22.30 -27.98
C TYR A 170 4.99 -22.73 -26.52
N TYR A 171 5.76 -23.73 -26.06
CA TYR A 171 5.68 -24.27 -24.70
C TYR A 171 5.86 -23.20 -23.61
N ILE A 172 6.75 -22.21 -23.81
CA ILE A 172 6.96 -21.10 -22.85
C ILE A 172 5.68 -20.28 -22.63
N ILE A 173 4.99 -19.94 -23.73
CA ILE A 173 3.77 -19.14 -23.68
C ILE A 173 2.63 -19.95 -23.06
N ALA A 174 2.47 -21.22 -23.51
CA ALA A 174 1.44 -22.12 -22.97
C ALA A 174 1.61 -22.35 -21.46
N SER A 175 2.83 -22.64 -21.00
CA SER A 175 3.16 -22.80 -19.58
C SER A 175 2.88 -21.53 -18.78
N THR A 176 3.15 -20.35 -19.35
CA THR A 176 2.86 -19.07 -18.69
C THR A 176 1.36 -18.86 -18.49
N TYR A 177 0.52 -19.12 -19.50
CA TYR A 177 -0.93 -18.97 -19.36
C TYR A 177 -1.52 -19.98 -18.38
N LEU A 178 -1.09 -21.25 -18.45
CA LEU A 178 -1.57 -22.30 -17.54
C LEU A 178 -1.19 -21.99 -16.09
N ALA A 179 0.08 -21.66 -15.83
CA ALA A 179 0.53 -21.25 -14.50
C ALA A 179 -0.26 -20.06 -13.98
N LYS A 180 -0.48 -19.03 -14.84
CA LYS A 180 -1.20 -17.84 -14.42
C LYS A 180 -2.66 -18.09 -14.09
N PHE A 181 -3.32 -18.96 -14.86
CA PHE A 181 -4.73 -19.29 -14.61
C PHE A 181 -4.93 -19.81 -13.18
N PHE A 182 -4.09 -20.75 -12.75
CA PHE A 182 -4.17 -21.32 -11.41
C PHE A 182 -3.68 -20.35 -10.33
N SER A 183 -2.56 -19.64 -10.57
CA SER A 183 -2.01 -18.71 -9.58
C SER A 183 -2.92 -17.50 -9.33
N CYS A 184 -3.56 -16.96 -10.37
CA CYS A 184 -4.54 -15.88 -10.24
C CYS A 184 -5.84 -16.34 -9.57
N THR A 185 -6.31 -17.55 -9.87
CA THR A 185 -7.50 -18.12 -9.22
C THR A 185 -7.28 -18.28 -7.71
N TYR A 186 -6.12 -18.82 -7.34
CA TYR A 186 -5.69 -18.89 -5.93
C TYR A 186 -5.59 -17.50 -5.30
N GLY A 187 -4.89 -16.57 -5.95
CA GLY A 187 -4.68 -15.23 -5.43
C GLY A 187 -5.98 -14.45 -5.21
N TYR A 188 -6.94 -14.59 -6.12
CA TYR A 188 -8.28 -14.01 -5.95
C TYR A 188 -9.02 -14.62 -4.74
N ALA A 189 -8.98 -15.94 -4.58
CA ALA A 189 -9.64 -16.61 -3.46
C ALA A 189 -9.07 -16.18 -2.10
N ILE A 190 -7.74 -16.08 -1.98
CA ILE A 190 -7.08 -15.62 -0.75
C ILE A 190 -7.37 -14.13 -0.50
N ASN A 191 -7.23 -13.27 -1.51
CA ASN A 191 -7.52 -11.84 -1.36
C ASN A 191 -8.98 -11.58 -0.96
N LYS A 192 -9.92 -12.33 -1.52
CA LYS A 192 -11.34 -12.27 -1.15
C LYS A 192 -11.59 -12.68 0.31
N LYS A 193 -10.88 -13.72 0.80
CA LYS A 193 -11.05 -14.24 2.17
C LYS A 193 -10.31 -13.44 3.23
N MET A 194 -9.11 -12.93 2.92
CA MET A 194 -8.19 -12.33 3.90
C MET A 194 -8.13 -10.81 3.88
N VAL A 195 -8.42 -10.15 2.74
CA VAL A 195 -8.13 -8.72 2.56
C VAL A 195 -9.40 -7.92 2.26
N PHE A 196 -10.30 -8.44 1.43
CA PHE A 196 -11.48 -7.69 0.99
C PHE A 196 -12.75 -8.08 1.75
N GLN A 197 -12.97 -7.50 2.93
CA GLN A 197 -14.33 -7.31 3.48
C GLN A 197 -15.02 -6.11 2.81
N SER A 198 -14.95 -6.02 1.48
CA SER A 198 -15.36 -4.83 0.74
C SER A 198 -16.89 -4.74 0.60
N LYS A 199 -17.46 -3.62 1.04
CA LYS A 199 -18.86 -3.19 0.82
C LYS A 199 -19.17 -2.72 -0.63
N GLY A 200 -18.23 -2.82 -1.59
CA GLY A 200 -18.41 -2.40 -2.98
C GLY A 200 -18.97 -3.49 -3.93
N LYS A 201 -19.28 -3.14 -5.19
CA LYS A 201 -19.77 -4.11 -6.21
C LYS A 201 -18.65 -5.09 -6.63
N PRO A 202 -18.66 -6.35 -6.16
CA PRO A 202 -17.52 -7.26 -6.28
C PRO A 202 -17.19 -7.66 -7.74
N ALA A 203 -18.17 -7.60 -8.64
CA ALA A 203 -18.02 -8.01 -10.03
C ALA A 203 -17.12 -7.06 -10.85
N VAL A 204 -17.23 -5.74 -10.65
CA VAL A 204 -16.45 -4.75 -11.44
C VAL A 204 -14.96 -4.83 -11.10
N THR A 205 -14.64 -4.97 -9.81
CA THR A 205 -13.25 -5.13 -9.34
C THR A 205 -12.65 -6.45 -9.84
N ALA A 206 -13.44 -7.53 -9.85
CA ALA A 206 -13.00 -8.82 -10.39
C ALA A 206 -12.67 -8.75 -11.89
N ILE A 207 -13.50 -8.05 -12.69
CA ILE A 207 -13.25 -7.87 -14.13
C ILE A 207 -11.96 -7.08 -14.37
N LYS A 208 -11.76 -5.95 -13.67
CA LYS A 208 -10.54 -5.15 -13.80
C LYS A 208 -9.29 -5.95 -13.42
N PHE A 209 -9.39 -6.74 -12.35
CA PHE A 209 -8.30 -7.62 -11.91
C PHE A 209 -7.99 -8.69 -12.96
N PHE A 210 -9.01 -9.35 -13.50
CA PHE A 210 -8.84 -10.38 -14.54
C PHE A 210 -8.20 -9.82 -15.82
N LEU A 211 -8.66 -8.66 -16.29
CA LEU A 211 -8.08 -7.98 -17.45
C LEU A 211 -6.59 -7.66 -17.23
N LEU A 212 -6.24 -7.17 -16.05
CA LEU A 212 -4.85 -6.90 -15.71
C LEU A 212 -4.01 -8.20 -15.68
N CYS A 213 -4.55 -9.28 -15.13
CA CYS A 213 -3.88 -10.57 -15.11
C CYS A 213 -3.62 -11.10 -16.53
N VAL A 214 -4.59 -11.02 -17.44
CA VAL A 214 -4.41 -11.43 -18.84
C VAL A 214 -3.33 -10.60 -19.53
N ALA A 215 -3.37 -9.26 -19.37
CA ALA A 215 -2.36 -8.38 -19.94
C ALA A 215 -0.96 -8.69 -19.38
N GLN A 216 -0.84 -8.89 -18.07
CA GLN A 216 0.41 -9.25 -17.40
C GLN A 216 0.94 -10.60 -17.90
N SER A 217 0.10 -11.64 -18.02
CA SER A 217 0.50 -12.96 -18.51
C SER A 217 1.00 -12.91 -19.94
N THR A 218 0.33 -12.12 -20.78
CA THR A 218 0.70 -11.94 -22.19
C THR A 218 2.08 -11.30 -22.26
N CYS A 219 2.28 -10.18 -21.54
CA CYS A 219 3.58 -9.51 -21.49
C CYS A 219 4.69 -10.43 -20.93
N SER A 220 4.41 -11.13 -19.83
CA SER A 220 5.33 -12.08 -19.21
C SER A 220 5.76 -13.18 -20.19
N GLY A 221 4.80 -13.86 -20.84
CA GLY A 221 5.09 -14.96 -21.76
C GLY A 221 5.93 -14.54 -22.97
N PHE A 222 5.59 -13.40 -23.59
CA PHE A 222 6.37 -12.87 -24.72
C PHE A 222 7.75 -12.40 -24.30
N VAL A 223 7.86 -11.59 -23.25
CA VAL A 223 9.15 -11.04 -22.80
C VAL A 223 10.06 -12.17 -22.31
N THR A 224 9.55 -13.15 -21.56
CA THR A 224 10.36 -14.31 -21.15
C THR A 224 10.84 -15.11 -22.35
N ARG A 225 9.99 -15.36 -23.36
CA ARG A 225 10.40 -16.06 -24.58
C ARG A 225 11.54 -15.33 -25.30
N GLU A 226 11.36 -14.05 -25.59
CA GLU A 226 12.39 -13.26 -26.29
C GLU A 226 13.68 -13.16 -25.46
N PHE A 227 13.56 -13.02 -24.13
CA PHE A 227 14.72 -12.94 -23.25
C PHE A 227 15.51 -14.26 -23.21
N VAL A 228 14.83 -15.40 -23.20
CA VAL A 228 15.47 -16.72 -23.32
C VAL A 228 16.14 -16.88 -24.69
N LEU A 229 15.49 -16.46 -25.77
CA LEU A 229 16.08 -16.55 -27.12
C LEU A 229 17.36 -15.71 -27.26
N LEU A 230 17.39 -14.52 -26.65
CA LEU A 230 18.55 -13.62 -26.69
C LEU A 230 19.70 -14.07 -25.78
N THR A 231 19.39 -14.56 -24.57
CA THR A 231 20.41 -14.86 -23.56
C THR A 231 20.82 -16.33 -23.51
N GLN A 232 19.98 -17.23 -24.04
CA GLN A 232 20.11 -18.69 -23.90
C GLN A 232 20.19 -19.15 -22.43
N TRP A 233 19.68 -18.35 -21.50
CA TRP A 233 19.62 -18.68 -20.08
C TRP A 233 18.44 -19.60 -19.76
N ASN A 234 18.47 -20.19 -18.58
CA ASN A 234 17.41 -21.05 -18.08
C ASN A 234 16.05 -20.32 -18.07
N GLU A 235 15.00 -20.98 -18.58
CA GLU A 235 13.70 -20.33 -18.79
C GLU A 235 13.03 -19.92 -17.49
N VAL A 236 13.23 -20.67 -16.41
CA VAL A 236 12.71 -20.34 -15.08
C VAL A 236 13.42 -19.11 -14.53
N PHE A 237 14.75 -19.02 -14.72
CA PHE A 237 15.52 -17.86 -14.27
C PHE A 237 15.11 -16.58 -15.00
N CYS A 238 14.98 -16.64 -16.33
CA CYS A 238 14.45 -15.52 -17.13
C CYS A 238 13.04 -15.11 -16.68
N LYS A 239 12.16 -16.09 -16.41
CA LYS A 239 10.79 -15.84 -15.93
C LYS A 239 10.78 -15.10 -14.59
N ILE A 240 11.63 -15.50 -13.64
CA ILE A 240 11.74 -14.85 -12.33
C ILE A 240 12.08 -13.37 -12.47
N ILE A 241 13.05 -13.03 -13.33
CA ILE A 241 13.46 -11.64 -13.56
C ILE A 241 12.30 -10.84 -14.17
N VAL A 242 11.71 -11.34 -15.25
CA VAL A 242 10.62 -10.67 -15.97
C VAL A 242 9.40 -10.46 -15.07
N ASP A 243 9.00 -11.49 -14.32
CA ASP A 243 7.83 -11.38 -13.46
C ASP A 243 8.05 -10.49 -12.25
N THR A 244 9.28 -10.43 -11.72
CA THR A 244 9.60 -9.51 -10.63
C THR A 244 9.40 -8.06 -11.08
N LEU A 245 9.86 -7.72 -12.29
CA LEU A 245 9.65 -6.39 -12.87
C LEU A 245 8.17 -6.11 -13.15
N LEU A 246 7.47 -7.07 -13.76
CA LEU A 246 6.04 -6.96 -14.04
C LEU A 246 5.20 -6.92 -12.77
N PHE A 247 5.64 -7.52 -11.68
CA PHE A 247 4.97 -7.46 -10.38
C PHE A 247 4.89 -6.02 -9.88
N PHE A 248 6.00 -5.26 -9.90
CA PHE A 248 5.98 -3.86 -9.46
C PHE A 248 5.08 -2.98 -10.35
N ILE A 249 5.09 -3.20 -11.67
CA ILE A 249 4.22 -2.47 -12.60
C ILE A 249 2.75 -2.82 -12.35
N SER A 250 2.44 -4.11 -12.25
CA SER A 250 1.08 -4.60 -12.02
C SER A 250 0.55 -4.12 -10.66
N PHE A 251 1.43 -4.10 -9.66
CA PHE A 251 1.13 -3.58 -8.33
C PHE A 251 0.69 -2.10 -8.39
N GLN A 252 1.42 -1.24 -9.12
CA GLN A 252 1.06 0.17 -9.30
C GLN A 252 -0.26 0.36 -10.06
N ILE A 253 -0.54 -0.49 -11.05
CA ILE A 253 -1.81 -0.46 -11.79
C ILE A 253 -2.96 -0.91 -10.87
N GLN A 254 -2.74 -1.94 -10.04
CA GLN A 254 -3.74 -2.41 -9.07
C GLN A 254 -4.11 -1.32 -8.08
N SER A 255 -3.13 -0.65 -7.48
CA SER A 255 -3.37 0.40 -6.50
C SER A 255 -4.07 1.62 -7.09
N ARG A 256 -3.78 1.98 -8.36
CA ARG A 256 -4.30 3.20 -9.00
C ARG A 256 -5.53 3.01 -9.87
N TRP A 257 -5.86 1.80 -10.32
CA TRP A 257 -6.95 1.59 -11.29
C TRP A 257 -7.93 0.50 -10.89
N VAL A 258 -7.42 -0.65 -10.43
CA VAL A 258 -8.26 -1.78 -9.99
C VAL A 258 -8.97 -1.40 -8.69
N PHE A 259 -8.21 -0.85 -7.73
CA PHE A 259 -8.71 -0.44 -6.42
C PHE A 259 -8.85 1.08 -6.27
N SER A 260 -8.73 1.85 -7.35
CA SER A 260 -9.09 3.27 -7.32
C SER A 260 -10.58 3.40 -7.01
N TYR A 261 -10.83 3.87 -5.80
CA TYR A 261 -12.12 4.39 -5.38
C TYR A 261 -12.38 5.64 -6.21
N LYS A 262 -13.29 5.54 -7.19
CA LYS A 262 -13.99 6.73 -7.66
C LYS A 262 -14.96 7.10 -6.55
N ALA A 263 -14.70 8.22 -5.87
CA ALA A 263 -15.74 8.94 -5.17
C ALA A 263 -16.83 9.23 -6.23
N GLY A 264 -17.96 8.55 -6.07
CA GLY A 264 -19.18 8.82 -6.83
C GLY A 264 -20.06 9.71 -6.00
#